data_AF-A0A7X6ULP3-F1
#
_entry.id   AF-A0A7X6ULP3-F1
#
_cell.length_a   1.000
_cell.length_b   1.000
_cell.length_c   1.000
_cell.angle_alpha   90.00
_cell.angle_beta   90.00
_cell.angle_gamma   90.00
#
_symmetry.space_group_name_H-M   'P 1'
#
loop_
_entity.id
_entity.type
_entity.pdbx_description
1 polymer ?
#
loop_
_entity_poly.entity_id
_entity_poly.type
_entity_poly.pdbx_seq_one_letter_code
_entity_poly.pdbx_strand_id
1 'polypeptide(L)'
;RAIFEALNADVVWDNNTKTVTGSKGSTTVVLKINSKTAQVNGKNTLLDVPATIVDGRTMVPARFIAESLGQKVGWAENLRTVLITD
;
A
#
# COMPACT_ATOMS: atom_id res chain seq x y z
N ARG A 1 1.50 2.12 7.74
CA ARG A 1 1.73 1.09 8.78
C ARG A 1 0.46 0.28 9.04
N ALA A 2 -0.60 0.88 9.59
CA ALA A 2 -1.85 0.17 9.92
C ALA A 2 -2.42 -0.75 8.83
N ILE A 3 -2.48 -0.30 7.57
CA ILE A 3 -3.00 -1.13 6.46
C ILE A 3 -2.14 -2.37 6.17
N PHE A 4 -0.81 -2.29 6.34
CA PHE A 4 0.07 -3.45 6.12
C PHE A 4 -0.10 -4.47 7.25
N GLU A 5 -0.11 -3.99 8.50
CA GLU A 5 -0.33 -4.83 9.68
C GLU A 5 -1.70 -5.52 9.64
N ALA A 6 -2.75 -4.79 9.26
CA ALA A 6 -4.10 -5.35 9.10
C ALA A 6 -4.18 -6.47 8.04
N LEU A 7 -3.25 -6.48 7.09
CA LEU A 7 -3.16 -7.50 6.03
C LEU A 7 -2.10 -8.57 6.33
N ASN A 8 -1.57 -8.61 7.55
CA ASN A 8 -0.47 -9.51 7.97
C ASN A 8 0.78 -9.35 7.10
N ALA A 9 1.12 -8.10 6.75
CA ALA A 9 2.33 -7.74 6.03
C ALA A 9 3.29 -6.96 6.93
N ASP A 10 4.59 -7.24 6.81
CA ASP A 10 5.64 -6.44 7.42
C ASP A 10 5.77 -5.10 6.69
N VAL A 11 6.21 -4.07 7.39
CA VAL A 11 6.40 -2.73 6.81
C VAL A 11 7.62 -2.04 7.41
N VAL A 12 8.47 -1.52 6.52
CA VAL A 12 9.69 -0.79 6.84
C VAL A 12 9.62 0.61 6.21
N TRP A 13 10.08 1.60 6.97
CA TRP A 13 10.24 2.97 6.52
C TRP A 13 11.73 3.33 6.43
N ASP A 14 12.16 3.82 5.27
CA ASP A 14 13.47 4.43 5.08
C ASP A 14 13.32 5.96 5.00
N ASN A 15 13.86 6.64 6.01
CA ASN A 15 13.80 8.09 6.12
C ASN A 15 14.73 8.84 5.14
N ASN A 16 15.82 8.21 4.69
CA ASN A 16 16.79 8.81 3.77
C ASN A 16 16.22 8.90 2.37
N THR A 17 15.59 7.81 1.91
CA THR A 17 15.01 7.73 0.56
C THR A 17 13.54 8.12 0.51
N LYS A 18 12.90 8.29 1.68
CA LYS A 18 11.46 8.50 1.85
C LYS A 18 10.68 7.37 1.20
N THR A 19 11.00 6.14 1.59
CA THR A 19 10.49 4.91 0.99
C THR A 19 9.78 4.04 2.02
N VAL A 20 8.60 3.56 1.66
CA VAL A 20 7.86 2.52 2.37
C VAL A 20 8.07 1.21 1.63
N THR A 21 8.53 0.19 2.34
CA THR A 21 8.62 -1.18 1.82
C THR A 21 7.70 -2.06 2.64
N GLY A 22 6.72 -2.70 2.00
CA GLY A 22 5.86 -3.70 2.61
C GLY A 22 6.11 -5.09 2.04
N SER A 23 6.06 -6.13 2.87
CA SER A 23 6.31 -7.51 2.45
C SER A 23 5.32 -8.49 3.07
N LYS A 24 4.80 -9.42 2.25
CA LYS A 24 3.94 -10.54 2.68
C LYS A 24 4.24 -11.76 1.82
N GLY A 25 4.74 -12.83 2.44
CA GLY A 25 5.15 -14.03 1.70
C GLY A 25 6.24 -13.70 0.66
N SER A 26 6.00 -14.03 -0.61
CA SER A 26 6.89 -13.70 -1.73
C SER A 26 6.65 -12.30 -2.33
N THR A 27 5.63 -11.59 -1.87
CA THR A 27 5.28 -10.27 -2.41
C THR A 27 5.99 -9.15 -1.65
N THR A 28 6.67 -8.28 -2.39
CA THR A 28 7.26 -7.04 -1.90
C THR A 28 6.68 -5.84 -2.65
N VAL A 29 6.22 -4.84 -1.92
CA VAL A 29 5.68 -3.59 -2.45
C VAL A 29 6.56 -2.43 -1.96
N VAL A 30 7.05 -1.61 -2.88
CA VAL A 30 7.89 -0.44 -2.59
C VAL A 30 7.19 0.82 -3.08
N LEU A 31 7.01 1.78 -2.19
CA LEU A 31 6.42 3.09 -2.49
C LEU A 31 7.37 4.19 -2.07
N LYS A 32 7.63 5.14 -2.98
CA LYS A 32 8.36 6.36 -2.66
C LYS A 32 7.37 7.52 -2.45
N ILE A 33 7.59 8.33 -1.42
CA ILE A 33 6.76 9.51 -1.15
C ILE A 33 6.76 10.44 -2.38
N ASN A 34 5.58 10.95 -2.73
CA ASN A 34 5.29 11.82 -3.87
C ASN A 34 5.63 11.21 -5.25
N SER A 35 5.90 9.91 -5.33
CA SER A 35 6.04 9.18 -6.59
C SER A 35 4.72 8.57 -7.02
N LYS A 36 4.35 8.77 -8.29
CA LYS A 36 3.26 8.01 -8.93
C LYS A 36 3.68 6.61 -9.38
N THR A 37 4.96 6.27 -9.24
CA THR A 37 5.47 4.93 -9.56
C THR A 37 5.79 4.20 -8.26
N ALA A 38 5.19 3.03 -8.10
CA ALA A 38 5.52 2.03 -7.10
C ALA A 38 6.20 0.82 -7.75
N GLN A 39 6.78 -0.07 -6.95
CA GLN A 39 7.28 -1.35 -7.43
C GLN A 39 6.55 -2.49 -6.71
N VAL A 40 6.12 -3.48 -7.46
CA VAL A 40 5.59 -4.74 -6.93
C VAL A 40 6.48 -5.86 -7.46
N ASN A 41 7.17 -6.57 -6.58
CA ASN A 41 8.15 -7.61 -6.93
C ASN A 41 9.19 -7.12 -7.96
N GLY A 42 9.67 -5.89 -7.78
CA GLY A 42 10.66 -5.25 -8.67
C GLY A 42 10.08 -4.71 -9.98
N LYS A 43 8.79 -4.96 -10.29
CA LYS A 43 8.12 -4.42 -11.47
C LYS A 43 7.47 -3.07 -11.18
N ASN A 44 7.74 -2.07 -12.01
CA ASN A 44 7.12 -0.76 -11.89
C ASN A 44 5.62 -0.82 -12.16
N THR A 45 4.83 -0.19 -11.29
CA THR A 45 3.37 -0.06 -11.38
C THR A 45 2.97 1.38 -11.13
N LEU A 46 2.04 1.90 -11.91
CA LEU A 46 1.53 3.26 -11.75
C LEU A 46 0.48 3.30 -10.64
N LEU A 47 0.57 4.33 -9.80
CA LEU A 47 -0.41 4.64 -8.77
C LEU A 47 -1.35 5.74 -9.27
N ASP A 48 -2.64 5.57 -8.99
CA ASP A 48 -3.63 6.63 -9.20
C ASP A 48 -3.35 7.84 -8.30
N VAL A 49 -2.98 7.55 -7.04
CA VAL A 49 -2.64 8.54 -6.01
C VAL A 49 -1.26 8.19 -5.44
N PRO A 50 -0.31 9.14 -5.40
CA PRO A 50 1.00 8.87 -4.81
C PRO A 50 0.89 8.67 -3.28
N ALA A 51 1.86 7.97 -2.69
CA ALA A 51 2.02 7.98 -1.24
C ALA A 51 2.46 9.37 -0.77
N THR A 52 1.87 9.89 0.30
CA THR A 52 2.12 11.25 0.81
C THR A 52 2.32 11.24 2.32
N ILE A 53 2.89 12.31 2.86
CA ILE A 53 2.97 12.52 4.31
C ILE A 53 1.94 13.58 4.69
N VAL A 54 1.05 13.24 5.60
CA VAL A 54 0.01 14.13 6.15
C VAL A 54 0.12 14.06 7.67
N ASP A 55 0.29 15.20 8.33
CA ASP A 55 0.43 15.30 9.79
C ASP A 55 1.47 14.35 10.39
N GLY A 56 2.63 14.23 9.71
CA GLY A 56 3.73 13.35 10.12
C GLY A 56 3.46 11.86 9.92
N ARG A 57 2.34 11.49 9.29
CA ARG A 57 2.00 10.10 8.96
C ARG A 57 2.08 9.85 7.47
N THR A 58 2.64 8.70 7.11
CA THR A 58 2.64 8.25 5.72
C THR A 58 1.27 7.68 5.34
N MET A 59 0.61 8.36 4.42
CA MET A 59 -0.63 7.92 3.77
C MET A 59 -0.29 7.18 2.48
N VAL A 60 -0.89 6.01 2.30
CA VAL A 60 -0.70 5.15 1.14
C VAL A 60 -2.04 4.80 0.51
N PRO A 61 -2.11 4.53 -0.79
CA PRO A 61 -3.37 4.14 -1.44
C PRO A 61 -3.79 2.75 -0.96
N ALA A 62 -4.80 2.68 -0.11
CA ALA A 62 -5.21 1.44 0.56
C ALA A 62 -5.57 0.32 -0.43
N ARG A 63 -6.30 0.64 -1.51
CA ARG A 63 -6.68 -0.32 -2.56
C ARG A 63 -5.44 -0.94 -3.21
N PHE A 64 -4.49 -0.11 -3.64
CA PHE A 64 -3.26 -0.57 -4.28
C PHE A 64 -2.47 -1.51 -3.37
N ILE A 65 -2.35 -1.19 -2.08
CA ILE A 65 -1.66 -2.06 -1.12
C ILE A 65 -2.38 -3.40 -0.99
N ALA A 66 -3.71 -3.39 -0.80
CA ALA A 66 -4.49 -4.61 -0.65
C ALA A 66 -4.39 -5.51 -1.89
N GLU A 67 -4.61 -4.96 -3.08
CA GLU A 67 -4.53 -5.72 -4.35
C GLU A 67 -3.11 -6.23 -4.63
N SER A 68 -2.09 -5.40 -4.37
CA SER A 68 -0.70 -5.82 -4.55
C SER A 68 -0.34 -6.99 -3.65
N LEU A 69 -0.89 -7.03 -2.43
CA LEU A 69 -0.70 -8.12 -1.45
C LEU A 69 -1.64 -9.32 -1.68
N GLY A 70 -2.31 -9.37 -2.84
CA GLY A 70 -3.13 -10.50 -3.26
C GLY A 70 -4.55 -10.51 -2.72
N GLN A 71 -5.02 -9.41 -2.15
CA GLN A 71 -6.38 -9.27 -1.65
C GLN A 71 -7.32 -8.73 -2.73
N LYS A 72 -8.60 -9.09 -2.67
CA LYS A 72 -9.65 -8.48 -3.49
C LYS A 72 -10.24 -7.29 -2.74
N VAL A 73 -10.42 -6.18 -3.45
CA VAL A 73 -11.05 -4.97 -2.89
C VAL A 73 -12.42 -4.77 -3.52
N GLY A 74 -13.45 -4.80 -2.69
CA GLY A 74 -14.84 -4.56 -3.07
C GLY A 74 -15.42 -3.31 -2.42
N TRP A 75 -16.57 -2.86 -2.93
CA TRP A 75 -17.35 -1.79 -2.34
C TRP A 75 -18.74 -2.30 -1.96
N ALA A 76 -19.07 -2.22 -0.67
CA ALA A 76 -20.42 -2.48 -0.18
C ALA A 76 -21.19 -1.16 -0.11
N GLU A 77 -21.98 -0.87 -1.13
CA GLU A 77 -22.66 0.41 -1.29
C GLU A 77 -23.67 0.70 -0.18
N ASN A 78 -24.43 -0.32 0.22
CA ASN A 78 -25.41 -0.25 1.31
C ASN A 78 -24.78 0.10 2.67
N LEU A 79 -23.52 -0.28 2.89
CA LEU A 79 -22.78 -0.03 4.13
C LEU A 79 -21.77 1.11 4.00
N ARG A 80 -21.63 1.71 2.81
CA ARG A 80 -20.57 2.67 2.46
C ARG A 80 -19.19 2.23 2.95
N THR A 81 -18.90 0.93 2.76
CA THR A 81 -17.75 0.27 3.36
C THR A 81 -16.90 -0.38 2.27
N VAL A 82 -15.57 -0.20 2.38
CA VAL A 82 -14.60 -0.94 1.58
C VAL A 82 -14.43 -2.32 2.18
N LEU A 83 -14.65 -3.36 1.38
CA LEU A 83 -14.42 -4.75 1.76
C LEU A 83 -13.07 -5.22 1.22
N ILE A 84 -12.29 -5.87 2.06
CA ILE A 84 -11.04 -6.54 1.67
C ILE A 84 -11.20 -8.02 2.00
N THR A 85 -11.05 -8.88 1.00
CA THR A 85 -11.21 -10.34 1.13
C THR A 85 -10.08 -11.07 0.42
N ASP A 86 -9.83 -12.33 0.79
CA ASP A 86 -8.91 -13.22 0.06
C ASP A 86 -9.50 -13.70 -1.30
#